data_AF-A0A3D4ISH4-F1
#
_entry.id   AF-A0A3D4ISH4-F1
#
_cell.length_a   1.000
_cell.length_b   1.000
_cell.length_c   1.000
_cell.angle_alpha   90.00
_cell.angle_beta   90.00
_cell.angle_gamma   90.00
#
_symmetry.space_group_name_H-M   'P 1'
#
loop_
_entity.id
_entity.type
_entity.pdbx_description
1 polymer ?
#
loop_
_entity_poly.entity_id
_entity_poly.type
_entity_poly.pdbx_seq_one_letter_code
_entity_poly.pdbx_strand_id
1 'polypeptide(L)'
;NKATNQRELTFMEIQNLAPLVLDMLKSTGVPAQTIKDAYHFFRLVKGRRATPRPPISADEAEAAPKRIRSYTHQSYVSIADNFARLVQTVEAEPLYRPNEAKLQVPALRQLISEALTANGRVLNAKVAWAKARAKRDEILYKAEHAVYVTAKAAKHYVRAAFGKKSNEYQQLAGLSFTKPSL
;
A
#
# COMPACT_ATOMS: atom_id res chain seq x y z
N ASN A 1 7.55 -7.84 -3.41
CA ASN A 1 8.64 -6.91 -3.78
C ASN A 1 8.47 -6.36 -5.18
N LYS A 2 8.55 -7.16 -6.26
CA LYS A 2 8.36 -6.66 -7.65
C LYS A 2 7.13 -5.77 -7.87
N ALA A 3 5.93 -6.22 -7.44
CA ALA A 3 4.70 -5.44 -7.59
C ALA A 3 4.71 -4.12 -6.79
N THR A 4 5.32 -4.13 -5.60
CA THR A 4 5.45 -2.94 -4.75
C THR A 4 6.37 -1.91 -5.42
N ASN A 5 7.55 -2.35 -5.88
CA ASN A 5 8.53 -1.49 -6.53
C ASN A 5 7.96 -0.87 -7.81
N GLN A 6 7.24 -1.66 -8.62
CA GLN A 6 6.61 -1.13 -9.83
C GLN A 6 5.60 -0.04 -9.51
N ARG A 7 4.77 -0.24 -8.47
CA ARG A 7 3.82 0.79 -8.03
C ARG A 7 4.56 2.05 -7.58
N GLU A 8 5.60 1.92 -6.77
CA GLU A 8 6.39 3.07 -6.32
C GLU A 8 6.92 3.89 -7.51
N LEU A 9 7.50 3.24 -8.51
CA LEU A 9 7.99 3.91 -9.72
C LEU A 9 6.88 4.65 -10.48
N THR A 10 5.73 4.01 -10.70
CA THR A 10 4.59 4.64 -11.39
C THR A 10 4.09 5.88 -10.64
N PHE A 11 4.03 5.82 -9.31
CA PHE A 11 3.59 6.96 -8.51
C PHE A 11 4.65 8.05 -8.37
N MET A 12 5.95 7.71 -8.42
CA MET A 12 7.02 8.71 -8.58
C MET A 12 6.88 9.47 -9.89
N GLU A 13 6.51 8.80 -10.98
CA GLU A 13 6.25 9.47 -12.27
C GLU A 13 5.06 10.42 -12.18
N ILE A 14 3.95 10.02 -11.54
CA ILE A 14 2.82 10.93 -11.26
C ILE A 14 3.28 12.15 -10.46
N GLN A 15 4.09 11.95 -9.42
CA GLN A 15 4.62 13.05 -8.63
C GLN A 15 5.47 13.99 -9.51
N ASN A 16 6.29 13.46 -10.40
CA ASN A 16 7.16 14.28 -11.25
C ASN A 16 6.38 15.04 -12.33
N LEU A 17 5.35 14.44 -12.92
CA LEU A 17 4.56 15.05 -14.01
C LEU A 17 3.49 16.04 -13.51
N ALA A 18 2.90 15.83 -12.34
CA ALA A 18 1.85 16.71 -11.81
C ALA A 18 2.18 18.23 -11.82
N PRO A 19 3.37 18.71 -11.41
CA PRO A 19 3.71 20.13 -11.53
C PRO A 19 3.85 20.58 -12.99
N LEU A 20 4.43 19.74 -13.86
CA LEU A 20 4.61 20.06 -15.28
C LEU A 20 3.26 20.20 -16.00
N VAL A 21 2.30 19.32 -15.68
CA VAL A 21 0.93 19.40 -16.20
C VAL A 21 0.29 20.73 -15.81
N LEU A 22 0.44 21.15 -14.54
CA LEU A 22 -0.07 22.42 -14.06
C LEU A 22 0.60 23.62 -14.76
N ASP A 23 1.92 23.58 -14.94
CA ASP A 23 2.64 24.69 -15.57
C ASP A 23 2.33 24.80 -17.07
N MET A 24 2.14 23.67 -17.77
CA MET A 24 1.60 23.68 -19.13
C MET A 24 0.16 24.19 -19.19
N LEU A 25 -0.68 23.90 -18.20
CA LEU A 25 -2.02 24.47 -18.17
C LEU A 25 -1.97 26.00 -18.02
N LYS A 26 -1.09 26.53 -17.16
CA LYS A 26 -0.92 27.99 -17.01
C LYS A 26 -0.44 28.68 -18.28
N SER A 27 0.38 28.01 -19.10
CA SER A 27 0.90 28.61 -20.34
C SER A 27 -0.19 28.80 -21.42
N THR A 28 -1.32 28.10 -21.30
CA THR A 28 -2.42 28.17 -22.27
C THR A 28 -3.39 29.34 -22.06
N GLY A 29 -3.14 30.23 -21.08
CA GLY A 29 -3.92 31.46 -20.89
C GLY A 29 -5.31 31.25 -20.29
N VAL A 30 -5.52 30.12 -19.61
CA VAL A 30 -6.80 29.72 -18.98
C VAL A 30 -7.22 30.70 -17.88
N PRO A 31 -8.53 30.93 -17.64
CA PRO A 31 -8.99 31.76 -16.52
C PRO A 31 -8.45 31.29 -15.16
N ALA A 32 -8.29 32.27 -14.26
CA ALA A 32 -7.73 32.04 -12.92
C ALA A 32 -8.54 31.02 -12.08
N GLN A 33 -9.83 30.84 -12.36
CA GLN A 33 -10.68 29.87 -11.68
C GLN A 33 -10.28 28.43 -12.01
N THR A 34 -10.10 28.10 -13.29
CA THR A 34 -9.63 26.77 -13.71
C THR A 34 -8.22 26.47 -13.19
N ILE A 35 -7.34 27.48 -13.14
CA ILE A 35 -6.01 27.33 -12.55
C ILE A 35 -6.13 27.01 -11.05
N LYS A 36 -7.05 27.65 -10.31
CA LYS A 36 -7.29 27.34 -8.88
C LYS A 36 -7.79 25.92 -8.68
N ASP A 37 -8.69 25.45 -9.54
CA ASP A 37 -9.24 24.08 -9.48
C ASP A 37 -8.15 23.04 -9.78
N ALA A 38 -7.37 23.24 -10.85
CA ALA A 38 -6.21 22.39 -11.15
C ALA A 38 -5.17 22.41 -10.02
N TYR A 39 -4.89 23.60 -9.46
CA TYR A 39 -3.97 23.75 -8.33
C TYR A 39 -4.44 23.01 -7.08
N HIS A 40 -5.75 22.96 -6.83
CA HIS A 40 -6.31 22.18 -5.72
C HIS A 40 -5.93 20.69 -5.85
N PHE A 41 -6.18 20.07 -7.01
CA PHE A 41 -5.86 18.65 -7.23
C PHE A 41 -4.35 18.39 -7.23
N PHE A 42 -3.57 19.26 -7.89
CA PHE A 42 -2.10 19.21 -7.83
C PHE A 42 -1.57 19.20 -6.39
N ARG A 43 -2.12 20.08 -5.54
CA ARG A 43 -1.70 20.18 -4.14
C ARG A 43 -2.00 18.90 -3.35
N LEU A 44 -3.14 18.26 -3.62
CA LEU A 44 -3.50 16.97 -3.03
C LEU A 44 -2.57 15.84 -3.50
N VAL A 45 -2.24 15.80 -4.79
CA VAL A 45 -1.25 14.86 -5.34
C VAL A 45 0.08 15.01 -4.60
N LYS A 46 0.52 16.25 -4.38
CA LYS A 46 1.77 16.58 -3.66
C LYS A 46 1.70 16.45 -2.13
N GLY A 47 0.53 16.12 -1.57
CA GLY A 47 0.35 15.98 -0.12
C GLY A 47 0.49 17.30 0.64
N ARG A 48 0.32 18.42 -0.05
CA ARG A 48 0.42 19.77 0.52
C ARG A 48 -0.95 20.20 1.04
N ARG A 49 -0.95 21.00 2.10
CA ARG A 49 -2.17 21.60 2.65
C ARG A 49 -2.43 22.97 2.05
N ALA A 50 -3.70 23.39 2.05
CA ALA A 50 -4.07 24.75 1.69
C ALA A 50 -3.49 25.77 2.65
N THR A 51 -3.67 25.49 3.93
CA THR A 51 -3.15 26.26 5.05
C THR A 51 -2.06 25.45 5.74
N PRO A 52 -0.87 26.04 6.01
CA PRO A 52 0.14 25.42 6.84
C PRO A 52 -0.44 25.03 8.21
N ARG A 53 0.06 23.94 8.79
CA ARG A 53 -0.31 23.60 10.17
C ARG A 53 0.35 24.64 11.10
N PRO A 54 -0.38 25.26 12.04
CA PRO A 54 0.25 26.08 13.06
C PRO A 54 1.25 25.24 13.89
N PRO A 55 2.31 25.85 14.45
CA PRO A 55 3.20 25.17 15.37
C PRO A 55 2.41 24.64 16.58
N ILE A 56 2.83 23.49 17.09
CA ILE A 56 2.23 22.89 18.30
C ILE A 56 2.60 23.80 19.48
N SER A 57 1.61 24.27 20.25
CA SER A 57 1.87 25.06 21.45
C SER A 57 2.44 24.17 22.56
N ALA A 58 3.16 24.77 23.52
CA ALA A 58 3.70 24.05 24.68
C ALA A 58 2.59 23.30 25.46
N ASP A 59 1.41 23.90 25.57
CA ASP A 59 0.24 23.30 26.25
C ASP A 59 -0.34 22.09 25.50
N GLU A 60 -0.23 22.04 24.16
CA GLU A 60 -0.65 20.88 23.36
C GLU A 60 0.37 19.73 23.43
N ALA A 61 1.62 19.99 23.84
CA ALA A 61 2.66 18.97 23.96
C ALA A 61 2.54 18.13 25.24
N GLU A 62 1.98 18.70 26.32
CA GLU A 62 1.73 17.99 27.59
C GLU A 62 0.39 17.23 27.62
N ALA A 63 -0.53 17.54 26.71
CA ALA A 63 -1.83 16.86 26.63
C ALA A 63 -1.71 15.46 26.00
N ALA A 64 -2.48 14.49 26.52
CA ALA A 64 -2.56 13.14 25.96
C ALA A 64 -2.81 13.16 24.44
N PRO A 65 -2.13 12.31 23.65
CA PRO A 65 -2.13 12.42 22.20
C PRO A 65 -3.54 12.25 21.65
N LYS A 66 -4.15 13.36 21.23
CA LYS A 66 -5.40 13.33 20.47
C LYS A 66 -5.14 12.51 19.20
N ARG A 67 -6.04 11.58 18.85
CA ARG A 67 -5.96 10.85 17.58
C ARG A 67 -6.05 11.85 16.42
N ILE A 68 -4.89 12.23 15.89
CA ILE A 68 -4.80 13.10 14.71
C ILE A 68 -5.12 12.24 13.48
N ARG A 69 -6.29 12.46 12.88
CA ARG A 69 -6.65 11.84 11.60
C ARG A 69 -5.78 12.46 10.49
N SER A 70 -5.14 11.64 9.68
CA SER A 70 -4.38 12.12 8.52
C SER A 70 -5.33 12.61 7.42
N TYR A 71 -5.15 13.86 6.99
CA TYR A 71 -5.91 14.50 5.91
C TYR A 71 -5.03 14.75 4.66
N THR A 72 -3.90 14.05 4.52
CA THR A 72 -2.90 14.38 3.49
C THR A 72 -3.24 13.83 2.10
N HIS A 73 -4.25 12.95 1.98
CA HIS A 73 -4.62 12.28 0.73
C HIS A 73 -3.45 11.55 0.04
N GLN A 74 -2.45 11.08 0.80
CA GLN A 74 -1.24 10.44 0.28
C GLN A 74 -1.32 8.91 0.14
N SER A 75 -2.53 8.35 0.18
CA SER A 75 -2.70 6.94 -0.19
C SER A 75 -2.53 6.80 -1.71
N TYR A 76 -1.97 5.68 -2.17
CA TYR A 76 -1.83 5.42 -3.61
C TYR A 76 -3.16 5.51 -4.37
N VAL A 77 -4.27 5.13 -3.75
CA VAL A 77 -5.61 5.29 -4.36
C VAL A 77 -5.95 6.78 -4.48
N SER A 78 -5.82 7.53 -3.39
CA SER A 78 -6.13 8.97 -3.36
C SER A 78 -5.24 9.78 -4.32
N ILE A 79 -3.95 9.45 -4.44
CA ILE A 79 -3.05 10.14 -5.37
C ILE A 79 -3.50 9.89 -6.82
N ALA A 80 -3.83 8.65 -7.18
CA ALA A 80 -4.31 8.32 -8.53
C ALA A 80 -5.64 9.04 -8.85
N ASP A 81 -6.57 9.06 -7.89
CA ASP A 81 -7.86 9.76 -8.05
C ASP A 81 -7.67 11.27 -8.24
N ASN A 82 -6.82 11.89 -7.42
CA ASN A 82 -6.55 13.33 -7.53
C ASN A 82 -5.81 13.68 -8.82
N PHE A 83 -4.88 12.82 -9.26
CA PHE A 83 -4.21 13.00 -10.55
C PHE A 83 -5.18 12.84 -11.71
N ALA A 84 -6.11 11.87 -11.65
CA ALA A 84 -7.17 11.73 -12.65
C ALA A 84 -8.06 12.97 -12.74
N ARG A 85 -8.41 13.59 -11.60
CA ARG A 85 -9.15 14.86 -11.57
C ARG A 85 -8.35 16.01 -12.17
N LEU A 86 -7.05 16.08 -11.90
CA LEU A 86 -6.17 17.06 -12.57
C LEU A 86 -6.17 16.86 -14.10
N VAL A 87 -6.04 15.62 -14.57
CA VAL A 87 -6.08 15.32 -16.01
C VAL A 87 -7.44 15.65 -16.63
N GLN A 88 -8.55 15.44 -15.91
CA GLN A 88 -9.88 15.86 -16.36
C GLN A 88 -9.99 17.38 -16.53
N THR A 89 -9.43 18.17 -15.61
CA THR A 89 -9.44 19.65 -15.75
C THR A 89 -8.69 20.12 -16.99
N VAL A 90 -7.61 19.41 -17.32
CA VAL A 90 -6.73 19.70 -18.45
C VAL A 90 -7.35 19.25 -19.77
N GLU A 91 -8.01 18.10 -19.78
CA GLU A 91 -8.71 17.56 -20.94
C GLU A 91 -9.92 18.42 -21.34
N ALA A 92 -10.56 19.09 -20.38
CA ALA A 92 -11.64 20.02 -20.64
C ALA A 92 -11.18 21.33 -21.31
N GLU A 93 -9.87 21.62 -21.34
CA GLU A 93 -9.31 22.85 -21.91
C GLU A 93 -8.87 22.63 -23.37
N PRO A 94 -9.56 23.21 -24.37
CA PRO A 94 -9.27 22.96 -25.79
C PRO A 94 -7.87 23.44 -26.24
N LEU A 95 -7.31 24.42 -25.52
CA LEU A 95 -5.99 24.98 -25.79
C LEU A 95 -4.84 24.18 -25.19
N TYR A 96 -5.14 23.15 -24.37
CA TYR A 96 -4.13 22.26 -23.84
C TYR A 96 -3.59 21.30 -24.90
N ARG A 97 -2.56 21.75 -25.62
CA ARG A 97 -1.93 21.01 -26.74
C ARG A 97 -0.40 20.98 -26.59
N PRO A 98 0.12 20.25 -25.58
CA PRO A 98 1.56 20.16 -25.37
C PRO A 98 2.25 19.36 -26.49
N ASN A 99 3.48 19.76 -26.83
CA ASN A 99 4.32 19.05 -27.80
C ASN A 99 5.03 17.86 -27.15
N GLU A 100 5.25 17.91 -25.83
CA GLU A 100 5.90 16.87 -25.05
C GLU A 100 4.99 15.65 -24.92
N ALA A 101 5.41 14.52 -25.50
CA ALA A 101 4.60 13.29 -25.54
C ALA A 101 4.07 12.85 -24.16
N LYS A 102 4.86 13.03 -23.09
CA LYS A 102 4.47 12.67 -21.71
C LYS A 102 3.38 13.56 -21.10
N LEU A 103 3.20 14.78 -21.61
CA LEU A 103 2.21 15.73 -21.10
C LEU A 103 0.92 15.70 -21.92
N GLN A 104 0.90 14.99 -23.04
CA GLN A 104 -0.31 14.82 -23.83
C GLN A 104 -1.36 14.01 -23.07
N VAL A 105 -2.64 14.38 -23.22
CA VAL A 105 -3.78 13.74 -22.55
C VAL A 105 -3.79 12.20 -22.70
N PRO A 106 -3.50 11.61 -23.87
CA PRO A 106 -3.41 10.15 -24.00
C PRO A 106 -2.35 9.51 -23.08
N ALA A 107 -1.16 10.12 -22.98
CA ALA A 107 -0.09 9.62 -22.12
C ALA A 107 -0.44 9.77 -20.63
N LEU A 108 -1.07 10.88 -20.24
CA LEU A 108 -1.53 11.10 -18.87
C LEU A 108 -2.63 10.10 -18.47
N ARG A 109 -3.58 9.80 -19.36
CA ARG A 109 -4.60 8.76 -19.17
C ARG A 109 -4.00 7.37 -19.07
N GLN A 110 -3.00 7.07 -19.89
CA GLN A 110 -2.27 5.82 -19.80
C GLN A 110 -1.60 5.67 -18.44
N LEU A 111 -0.92 6.70 -17.94
CA LEU A 111 -0.28 6.68 -16.62
C LEU A 111 -1.28 6.45 -15.48
N ILE A 112 -2.49 7.03 -15.56
CA ILE A 112 -3.58 6.75 -14.61
C ILE A 112 -3.97 5.27 -14.63
N SER A 113 -4.17 4.70 -15.82
CA SER A 113 -4.51 3.27 -15.98
C SER A 113 -3.41 2.35 -15.43
N GLU A 114 -2.14 2.71 -15.68
CA GLU A 114 -0.98 2.00 -15.15
C GLU A 114 -0.94 2.06 -13.61
N ALA A 115 -1.23 3.21 -13.01
CA ALA A 115 -1.29 3.39 -11.56
C ALA A 115 -2.39 2.53 -10.91
N LEU A 116 -3.59 2.51 -11.51
CA LEU A 116 -4.70 1.66 -11.06
C LEU A 116 -4.34 0.17 -11.17
N THR A 117 -3.73 -0.23 -12.28
CA THR A 117 -3.25 -1.59 -12.50
C THR A 117 -2.18 -1.98 -11.48
N ALA A 118 -1.22 -1.09 -11.19
CA ALA A 118 -0.17 -1.32 -10.20
C ALA A 118 -0.74 -1.49 -8.78
N ASN A 119 -1.76 -0.71 -8.41
CA ASN A 119 -2.52 -0.90 -7.17
C ASN A 119 -3.16 -2.29 -7.09
N GLY A 120 -3.86 -2.71 -8.15
CA GLY A 120 -4.47 -4.04 -8.22
C GLY A 120 -3.46 -5.18 -8.09
N ARG A 121 -2.29 -5.06 -8.75
CA ARG A 121 -1.21 -6.06 -8.64
C ARG A 121 -0.70 -6.24 -7.21
N VAL A 122 -0.51 -5.14 -6.48
CA VAL A 122 -0.06 -5.22 -5.07
C VAL A 122 -1.14 -5.85 -4.19
N LEU A 123 -2.41 -5.48 -4.38
CA LEU A 123 -3.52 -6.05 -3.63
C LEU A 123 -3.63 -7.57 -3.86
N ASN A 124 -3.59 -8.01 -5.12
CA ASN A 124 -3.63 -9.43 -5.49
C ASN A 124 -2.45 -10.21 -4.89
N ALA A 125 -1.24 -9.65 -4.94
CA ALA A 125 -0.06 -10.26 -4.33
C ALA A 125 -0.21 -10.40 -2.80
N LYS A 126 -0.77 -9.39 -2.13
CA LYS A 126 -1.04 -9.42 -0.69
C LYS A 126 -2.06 -10.50 -0.32
N VAL A 127 -3.14 -10.64 -1.10
CA VAL A 127 -4.15 -11.69 -0.92
C VAL A 127 -3.55 -13.07 -1.13
N ALA A 128 -2.79 -13.28 -2.21
CA ALA A 128 -2.13 -14.55 -2.50
C ALA A 128 -1.17 -14.94 -1.36
N TRP A 129 -0.37 -13.99 -0.86
CA TRP A 129 0.53 -14.22 0.26
C TRP A 129 -0.21 -14.54 1.56
N ALA A 130 -1.31 -13.84 1.87
CA ALA A 130 -2.13 -14.14 3.04
C ALA A 130 -2.75 -15.54 2.97
N LYS A 131 -3.27 -15.94 1.79
CA LYS A 131 -3.79 -17.30 1.55
C LYS A 131 -2.71 -18.37 1.71
N ALA A 132 -1.51 -18.12 1.17
CA ALA A 132 -0.38 -19.03 1.32
C ALA A 132 0.02 -19.22 2.79
N ARG A 133 0.07 -18.13 3.58
CA ARG A 133 0.30 -18.22 5.03
C ARG A 133 -0.80 -18.97 5.76
N ALA A 134 -2.07 -18.70 5.44
CA ALA A 134 -3.19 -19.41 6.04
C ALA A 134 -3.11 -20.92 5.78
N LYS A 135 -2.83 -21.33 4.52
CA LYS A 135 -2.64 -22.74 4.15
C LYS A 135 -1.44 -23.37 4.85
N ARG A 136 -0.33 -22.63 4.97
CA ARG A 136 0.84 -23.08 5.74
C ARG A 136 0.44 -23.35 7.20
N ASP A 137 -0.27 -22.41 7.83
CA ASP A 137 -0.66 -22.55 9.23
C ASP A 137 -1.69 -23.68 9.44
N GLU A 138 -2.53 -23.94 8.44
CA GLU A 138 -3.43 -25.09 8.41
C GLU A 138 -2.65 -26.41 8.47
N ILE A 139 -1.69 -26.60 7.56
CA ILE A 139 -0.85 -27.81 7.46
C ILE A 139 0.05 -27.97 8.70
N LEU A 140 0.60 -26.89 9.23
CA LEU A 140 1.57 -26.98 10.34
C LEU A 140 0.91 -27.07 11.71
N TYR A 141 -0.21 -26.37 11.94
CA TYR A 141 -0.67 -26.11 13.31
C TYR A 141 -2.16 -26.35 13.59
N LYS A 142 -3.06 -26.25 12.60
CA LYS A 142 -4.51 -26.15 12.84
C LYS A 142 -5.31 -27.38 12.43
N ALA A 143 -4.95 -28.04 11.33
CA ALA A 143 -5.66 -29.24 10.87
C ALA A 143 -5.54 -30.40 11.88
N GLU A 144 -6.49 -31.34 11.83
CA GLU A 144 -6.51 -32.52 12.70
C GLU A 144 -5.22 -33.34 12.58
N HIS A 145 -4.72 -33.52 11.35
CA HIS A 145 -3.46 -34.21 11.06
C HIS A 145 -2.29 -33.24 10.80
N ALA A 146 -2.38 -32.01 11.31
CA ALA A 146 -1.29 -31.04 11.18
C ALA A 146 0.00 -31.55 11.82
N VAL A 147 1.15 -31.09 11.31
CA VAL A 147 2.48 -31.53 11.77
C VAL A 147 2.62 -31.44 13.29
N TYR A 148 2.17 -30.35 13.90
CA TYR A 148 2.19 -30.18 15.35
C TYR A 148 1.37 -31.26 16.09
N VAL A 149 0.15 -31.55 15.62
CA VAL A 149 -0.76 -32.50 16.26
C VAL A 149 -0.20 -33.91 16.13
N THR A 150 0.20 -34.29 14.93
CA THR A 150 0.77 -35.60 14.61
C THR A 150 2.06 -35.85 15.39
N ALA A 151 2.98 -34.87 15.44
CA ALA A 151 4.21 -34.99 16.22
C ALA A 151 3.94 -35.17 17.72
N LYS A 152 2.95 -34.44 18.26
CA LYS A 152 2.55 -34.58 19.67
C LYS A 152 1.93 -35.96 19.94
N ALA A 153 1.06 -36.44 19.06
CA ALA A 153 0.44 -37.76 19.17
C ALA A 153 1.49 -38.89 19.13
N ALA A 154 2.43 -38.84 18.18
CA ALA A 154 3.53 -39.79 18.07
C ALA A 154 4.38 -39.82 19.35
N LYS A 155 4.74 -38.65 19.90
CA LYS A 155 5.46 -38.57 21.19
C LYS A 155 4.68 -39.19 22.34
N HIS A 156 3.38 -38.95 22.42
CA HIS A 156 2.54 -39.55 23.46
C HIS A 156 2.47 -41.07 23.32
N TYR A 157 2.32 -41.57 22.08
CA TYR A 157 2.28 -43.00 21.80
C TYR A 157 3.58 -43.70 22.21
N VAL A 158 4.74 -43.21 21.75
CA VAL A 158 6.05 -43.80 22.10
C VAL A 158 6.29 -43.71 23.61
N ARG A 159 5.89 -42.62 24.26
CA ARG A 159 5.97 -42.51 25.73
C ARG A 159 5.13 -43.54 26.45
N ALA A 160 3.93 -43.84 25.96
CA ALA A 160 3.04 -44.83 26.55
C ALA A 160 3.54 -46.26 26.32
N ALA A 161 4.06 -46.56 25.12
CA ALA A 161 4.55 -47.88 24.75
C ALA A 161 5.86 -48.27 25.45
N PHE A 162 6.84 -47.36 25.52
CA PHE A 162 8.19 -47.65 26.02
C PHE A 162 8.48 -47.03 27.40
N GLY A 163 7.63 -46.11 27.86
CA GLY A 163 7.83 -45.39 29.12
C GLY A 163 8.72 -44.15 28.99
N LYS A 164 8.58 -43.22 29.95
CA LYS A 164 9.23 -41.88 29.92
C LYS A 164 10.77 -41.92 29.95
N LYS A 165 11.38 -42.95 30.55
CA LYS A 165 12.84 -43.06 30.71
C LYS A 165 13.52 -43.84 29.58
N SER A 166 12.76 -44.39 28.64
CA SER A 166 13.27 -45.19 27.52
C SER A 166 14.15 -44.38 26.57
N ASN A 167 15.08 -45.07 25.89
CA ASN A 167 15.97 -44.44 24.91
C ASN A 167 15.15 -43.96 23.68
N GLU A 168 14.15 -44.74 23.29
CA GLU A 168 13.20 -44.46 22.19
C GLU A 168 12.45 -43.14 22.42
N TYR A 169 11.90 -42.94 23.62
CA TYR A 169 11.21 -41.69 23.94
C TYR A 169 12.18 -40.52 24.05
N GLN A 170 13.38 -40.70 24.62
CA GLN A 170 14.35 -39.63 24.77
C GLN A 170 14.82 -39.05 23.42
N GLN A 171 15.00 -39.90 22.40
CA GLN A 171 15.32 -39.45 21.03
C GLN A 171 14.26 -38.49 20.48
N LEU A 172 12.98 -38.79 20.70
CA LEU A 172 11.87 -37.94 20.24
C LEU A 172 11.63 -36.73 21.15
N ALA A 173 11.90 -36.87 22.45
CA ALA A 173 11.62 -35.84 23.44
C ALA A 173 12.34 -34.52 23.12
N GLY A 174 13.56 -34.58 22.61
CA GLY A 174 14.35 -33.41 22.21
C GLY A 174 13.79 -32.59 21.04
N LEU A 175 12.93 -33.18 20.20
CA LEU A 175 12.36 -32.47 19.03
C LEU A 175 11.31 -31.44 19.47
N SER A 176 11.49 -30.15 19.19
CA SER A 176 10.51 -29.13 19.60
C SER A 176 9.54 -28.81 18.47
N PHE A 177 8.25 -29.01 18.73
CA PHE A 177 7.16 -28.54 17.87
C PHE A 177 6.31 -27.57 18.68
N THR A 178 6.33 -26.29 18.31
CA THR A 178 5.60 -25.23 19.01
C THR A 178 4.62 -24.55 18.05
N LYS A 179 3.54 -24.01 18.60
CA LYS A 179 2.64 -23.12 17.88
C LYS A 179 3.18 -21.68 17.97
N PRO A 180 3.00 -20.85 16.94
CA PRO A 180 3.29 -19.43 17.06
C PRO A 180 2.42 -18.82 18.18
N SER A 181 3.01 -17.99 19.05
CA SER A 181 2.24 -17.14 19.95
C SER A 181 1.50 -16.07 19.14
N LEU A 182 0.21 -15.88 19.43
CA LEU A 182 -0.63 -14.84 18.82
C LEU A 182 -0.18 -13.43 19.24
#